data_AF-A0A848FG38-F1
#
_entry.id   AF-A0A848FG38-F1
#
_cell.length_a   1.000
_cell.length_b   1.000
_cell.length_c   1.000
_cell.angle_alpha   90.00
_cell.angle_beta   90.00
_cell.angle_gamma   90.00
#
_symmetry.space_group_name_H-M   'P 1'
#
loop_
_entity.id
_entity.type
_entity.pdbx_description
1 polymer ?
#
loop_
_entity_poly.entity_id
_entity_poly.type
_entity_poly.pdbx_seq_one_letter_code
_entity_poly.pdbx_strand_id
1 'polypeptide(L)' 'MPTLRVELFEGRTPQQKADLARELTQACVRVLGGSPDGVDVVFYDIARQDWATGGVLWSERTPDKPAT' A
#
# COMPACT_ATOMS: atom_id res chain seq x y z
N MET A 1 -19.38 3.28 2.33
CA MET A 1 -18.25 3.54 3.26
C MET A 1 -17.20 2.45 3.04
N PRO A 2 -16.38 2.56 1.97
CA PRO A 2 -15.32 1.58 1.70
C PRO A 2 -14.10 1.77 2.62
N THR A 3 -13.46 0.66 2.99
CA THR A 3 -12.17 0.65 3.68
C THR A 3 -11.15 -0.07 2.79
N LEU A 4 -10.02 0.58 2.53
CA LEU A 4 -8.90 0.04 1.75
C LEU A 4 -7.77 -0.35 2.70
N ARG A 5 -7.35 -1.61 2.65
CA ARG A 5 -6.14 -2.09 3.33
C ARG A 5 -5.00 -2.13 2.33
N VAL A 6 -3.92 -1.42 2.64
CA VAL A 6 -2.70 -1.41 1.83
C VAL A 6 -1.59 -2.10 2.61
N GLU A 7 -1.25 -3.31 2.19
CA GLU A 7 -0.08 -4.04 2.67
C GLU A 7 1.11 -3.73 1.76
N LEU A 8 2.21 -3.28 2.35
CA LEU A 8 3.39 -2.88 1.62
C LEU A 8 4.64 -3.10 2.46
N PHE A 9 5.80 -3.18 1.83
CA PHE A 9 7.06 -3.19 2.57
C PHE A 9 7.26 -1.88 3.32
N GLU A 10 7.82 -2.00 4.52
CA GLU A 10 8.24 -0.86 5.33
C GLU A 10 9.24 0.06 4.60
N GLY A 11 9.39 1.29 5.10
CA GLY A 11 10.36 2.26 4.59
C GLY A 11 9.77 3.34 3.66
N ARG A 12 8.45 3.39 3.49
CA ARG A 12 7.80 4.54 2.83
C ARG A 12 7.74 5.74 3.77
N THR A 13 7.97 6.92 3.22
CA THR A 13 7.89 8.16 3.99
C THR A 13 6.42 8.49 4.31
N PRO A 14 6.16 9.29 5.37
CA PRO A 14 4.81 9.77 5.67
C PRO A 14 4.17 10.50 4.48
N GLN A 15 4.96 11.28 3.73
CA GLN A 15 4.48 11.99 2.54
C GLN A 15 4.00 11.02 1.44
N GLN A 16 4.75 9.94 1.16
CA GLN A 16 4.35 8.93 0.17
C GLN A 16 3.02 8.26 0.55
N LYS A 17 2.83 7.94 1.84
CA LYS A 17 1.57 7.37 2.33
C LYS A 17 0.41 8.37 2.22
N ALA A 18 0.65 9.65 2.55
CA ALA A 18 -0.35 10.70 2.42
C ALA A 18 -0.79 10.89 0.95
N ASP A 19 0.17 10.93 0.03
CA ASP A 19 -0.12 11.04 -1.40
C ASP A 19 -0.91 9.83 -1.91
N LEU A 20 -0.51 8.61 -1.53
CA LEU A 20 -1.23 7.39 -1.91
C LEU A 20 -2.66 7.35 -1.33
N ALA A 21 -2.85 7.74 -0.07
CA ALA A 21 -4.17 7.82 0.54
C ALA A 21 -5.08 8.79 -0.22
N ARG A 22 -4.55 9.97 -0.60
CA ARG A 22 -5.29 10.96 -1.39
C ARG A 22 -5.73 10.39 -2.74
N GLU A 23 -4.83 9.75 -3.48
CA GLU A 23 -5.15 9.16 -4.80
C GLU A 23 -6.18 8.01 -4.69
N LEU A 24 -6.04 7.12 -3.70
CA LEU A 24 -6.98 6.02 -3.48
C LEU A 24 -8.37 6.53 -3.10
N THR A 25 -8.46 7.50 -2.19
CA THR A 25 -9.74 8.12 -1.82
C THR A 25 -10.41 8.79 -3.02
N GLN A 26 -9.67 9.55 -3.81
CA GLN A 26 -10.20 10.17 -5.03
C GLN A 26 -10.70 9.13 -6.04
N ALA A 27 -9.97 8.03 -6.22
CA ALA A 27 -10.39 6.94 -7.08
C ALA A 27 -11.69 6.29 -6.59
N CYS A 28 -11.82 6.03 -5.29
CA CYS A 28 -13.03 5.48 -4.69
C CYS A 28 -14.24 6.38 -4.91
N VAL A 29 -14.11 7.68 -4.60
CA VAL A 29 -15.22 8.63 -4.80
C VAL A 29 -15.60 8.74 -6.27
N ARG A 30 -14.61 8.78 -7.18
CA ARG A 30 -14.87 8.86 -8.62
C ARG A 30 -15.62 7.64 -9.16
N VAL A 31 -15.26 6.43 -8.72
CA VAL A 31 -15.79 5.17 -9.27
C VAL A 31 -17.06 4.72 -8.58
N LEU A 32 -17.12 4.85 -7.25
CA LEU A 32 -18.21 4.32 -6.42
C LEU A 32 -19.18 5.42 -5.95
N GLY A 33 -18.86 6.70 -6.17
CA GLY A 33 -19.59 7.83 -5.62
C GLY A 33 -19.36 8.04 -4.13
N GLY A 34 -20.18 8.90 -3.51
CA GLY A 34 -20.12 9.22 -2.08
C GLY A 34 -19.19 10.37 -1.72
N SER A 35 -18.89 10.50 -0.42
CA SER A 35 -18.01 11.54 0.13
C SER A 35 -16.61 10.98 0.43
N PRO A 36 -15.54 11.77 0.26
CA PRO A 36 -14.20 11.43 0.75
C PRO A 36 -14.16 11.02 2.22
N ASP A 37 -14.98 11.64 3.07
CA ASP A 37 -15.05 11.35 4.52
C ASP A 37 -15.56 9.93 4.83
N GLY A 38 -16.16 9.26 3.83
CA GLY A 38 -16.63 7.88 3.95
C GLY A 38 -15.62 6.84 3.47
N VAL A 39 -14.38 7.23 3.14
CA VAL A 39 -13.34 6.34 2.62
C VAL A 39 -12.17 6.26 3.60
N ASP A 40 -11.93 5.07 4.14
CA ASP A 40 -10.80 4.81 5.04
C ASP A 40 -9.66 4.13 4.28
N VAL A 41 -8.41 4.58 4.49
CA VAL A 41 -7.20 3.93 3.96
C VAL A 41 -6.29 3.57 5.13
N VAL A 42 -6.01 2.28 5.29
CA VAL A 42 -5.18 1.76 6.39
C VAL A 42 -3.92 1.10 5.82
N PHE A 43 -2.76 1.63 6.22
CA PHE A 43 -1.45 1.10 5.81
C PHE A 43 -0.93 0.07 6.81
N TYR A 44 -0.40 -1.02 6.29
CA TYR A 44 0.29 -2.06 7.05
C TYR A 44 1.67 -2.26 6.48
N ASP A 45 2.65 -1.69 7.18
CA ASP A 45 4.06 -1.87 6.87
C ASP A 45 4.51 -3.25 7.32
N ILE A 46 5.03 -4.04 6.38
CA ILE A 46 5.48 -5.40 6.61
C ILE A 46 6.99 -5.43 6.36
N ALA A 47 7.75 -5.88 7.34
CA ALA A 47 9.18 -6.06 7.16
C ALA A 47 9.44 -7.21 6.17
N ARG A 48 10.57 -7.17 5.46
CA ARG A 48 10.84 -8.15 4.39
C ARG A 48 10.94 -9.60 4.89
N GLN A 49 11.32 -9.79 6.15
CA GLN A 49 11.35 -11.11 6.80
C GLN A 49 9.97 -11.65 7.19
N ASP A 50 8.93 -10.81 7.16
CA ASP A 50 7.56 -11.17 7.53
C ASP A 50 6.66 -11.40 6.30
N TRP A 51 7.22 -11.30 5.09
CA TRP A 51 6.51 -11.54 3.82
C TRP A 51 7.23 -12.63 3.01
N ALA A 52 6.49 -13.66 2.59
CA ALA A 52 6.97 -14.69 1.65
C ALA A 52 6.23 -14.64 0.30
N THR A 53 6.91 -15.00 -0.77
CA THR A 53 6.26 -15.27 -2.07
C THR A 53 6.88 -16.51 -2.67
N GLY A 54 6.07 -17.44 -3.17
CA GLY A 54 6.56 -18.73 -3.68
C GLY A 54 7.36 -19.54 -2.66
N GLY A 55 7.04 -19.41 -1.37
CA GLY A 55 7.75 -20.11 -0.29
C GLY A 55 9.09 -19.51 0.13
N VAL A 56 9.49 -18.34 -0.41
CA VAL A 56 10.77 -17.68 -0.09
C VAL A 56 10.50 -16.31 0.55
N LEU A 57 11.13 -16.04 1.70
CA LEU A 57 11.06 -14.75 2.38
C LEU A 57 11.67 -13.64 1.53
N TRP A 58 11.08 -12.45 1.58
CA TRP A 58 11.62 -11.30 0.86
C TRP A 58 12.94 -10.77 1.45
N SER A 59 13.27 -11.11 2.69
CA SER A 59 14.60 -10.89 3.28
C SER A 59 15.70 -11.73 2.63
N GLU A 60 15.35 -12.90 2.07
CA GLU A 60 16.29 -13.82 1.38
C GLU A 60 16.40 -13.51 -0.12
N ARG A 61 15.44 -12.77 -0.67
CA ARG A 61 15.48 -12.31 -2.07
C ARG A 61 16.50 -11.18 -2.20
N THR A 62 17.50 -11.40 -3.05
CA THR A 62 18.40 -10.33 -3.51
C THR A 62 17.55 -9.23 -4.17
N PRO A 63 17.86 -7.94 -3.98
CA PRO A 63 17.11 -6.88 -4.64
C PRO A 63 17.14 -7.13 -6.15
N ASP A 64 15.97 -7.29 -6.77
CA ASP A 64 15.89 -7.30 -8.22
C ASP A 64 16.48 -5.98 -8.71
N LYS A 65 17.46 -6.07 -9.60
CA LYS A 65 18.02 -4.92 -10.31
C LYS A 65 16.83 -4.17 -10.93
N PRO A 66 16.69 -2.85 -10.73
CA PRO A 66 15.49 -2.12 -11.14
C PRO A 66 15.20 -2.41 -12.62
N ALA A 67 13.96 -2.81 -12.89
CA ALA A 67 13.47 -3.02 -14.25
C ALA A 67 13.75 -1.75 -15.06
N THR A 68 14.47 -1.92 -16.16
CA THR A 68 14.95 -0.86 -17.06
C THR A 68 13.79 -0.19 -17.78
#